data_AF-A0A7S2WDB3-F1
#
_entry.id   AF-A0A7S2WDB3-F1
#
_cell.length_a   1.000
_cell.length_b   1.000
_cell.length_c   1.000
_cell.angle_alpha   90.00
_cell.angle_beta   90.00
_cell.angle_gamma   90.00
#
_symmetry.space_group_name_H-M   'P 1'
#
loop_
_entity.id
_entity.type
_entity.pdbx_description
1 polymer ?
#
loop_
_entity_poly.entity_id
_entity_poly.type
_entity_poly.pdbx_seq_one_letter_code
_entity_poly.pdbx_strand_id
1 'polypeptide(L)'
;KKPRDMETCDQETFADIWQLLERGFTKEQEKYAIWMQNVYRGRRNRRQFLLMVKGARIMREAEDKYLEHPYRIETSASDKEGIVNLCNYVLKLHVIDHNVDKARTLYDRAVNYMVNRGPDNAFVLRSFAIFLCGTLEDDFDAIMELIYRADIADPNNKTYLLAEAGFYRQATLDQPNNAKALFNYALCLQFFGTCLSNRAEVRPDYELAEEYYLKALQVESHNKIILENFNFMLRNLKGADYDGYEAFMDRQMEMGRAAHDKVVREEEERLYSKPITVIQRLIRGFIARRAVWRLVTEEWEVCLDDDSGTNYYYSTFSGDTRWDAPFGFNLGPQAPVEIETWDNTE
;
A
#
# COMPACT_ATOMS: atom_id res chain seq x y z
N LYS A 1 -14.72 -36.25 -38.04
CA LYS A 1 -14.51 -35.36 -36.86
C LYS A 1 -13.42 -34.37 -37.23
N LYS A 2 -13.57 -33.10 -36.86
CA LYS A 2 -12.53 -32.10 -37.13
C LYS A 2 -11.27 -32.50 -36.33
N PRO A 3 -10.04 -32.33 -36.86
CA PRO A 3 -8.83 -32.61 -36.10
C PRO A 3 -8.79 -31.75 -34.83
N ARG A 4 -8.36 -32.31 -33.69
CA ARG A 4 -8.32 -31.59 -32.39
C ARG A 4 -7.54 -30.28 -32.47
N ASP A 5 -6.46 -30.25 -33.24
CA ASP A 5 -5.60 -29.07 -33.41
C ASP A 5 -6.32 -27.94 -34.17
N MET A 6 -7.26 -28.30 -35.04
CA MET A 6 -8.09 -27.33 -35.75
C MET A 6 -9.29 -26.88 -34.91
N GLU A 7 -9.80 -27.72 -34.01
CA GLU A 7 -10.87 -27.33 -33.07
C GLU A 7 -10.38 -26.34 -32.01
N THR A 8 -9.14 -26.51 -31.53
CA THR A 8 -8.49 -25.60 -30.57
C THR A 8 -8.18 -24.24 -31.20
N CYS A 9 -7.63 -24.21 -32.42
CA CYS A 9 -7.39 -22.98 -33.16
C CYS A 9 -8.68 -22.15 -33.39
N ASP A 10 -9.78 -22.81 -33.77
CA ASP A 10 -11.10 -22.16 -33.91
C ASP A 10 -11.61 -21.59 -32.57
N GLN A 11 -11.42 -22.31 -31.46
CA GLN A 11 -11.83 -21.83 -30.14
C GLN A 11 -11.01 -20.62 -29.68
N GLU A 12 -9.70 -20.62 -29.96
CA GLU A 12 -8.82 -19.50 -29.64
C GLU A 12 -9.18 -18.25 -30.44
N THR A 13 -9.36 -18.39 -31.76
CA THR A 13 -9.77 -17.29 -32.63
C THR A 13 -11.15 -16.74 -32.25
N PHE A 14 -12.11 -17.62 -31.93
CA PHE A 14 -13.43 -17.19 -31.44
C PHE A 14 -13.31 -16.43 -30.11
N ALA A 15 -12.51 -16.92 -29.18
CA ALA A 15 -12.29 -16.26 -27.90
C ALA A 15 -11.59 -14.90 -28.04
N ASP A 16 -10.65 -14.76 -28.98
CA ASP A 16 -10.00 -13.48 -29.29
C ASP A 16 -10.98 -12.47 -29.91
N ILE A 17 -11.88 -12.91 -30.79
CA ILE A 17 -12.93 -12.06 -31.36
C ILE A 17 -13.87 -11.56 -30.25
N TRP A 18 -14.32 -12.45 -29.36
CA TRP A 18 -15.17 -12.07 -28.22
C TRP A 18 -14.48 -11.08 -27.29
N GLN A 19 -13.21 -11.31 -26.99
CA GLN A 19 -12.44 -10.42 -26.12
C GLN A 19 -12.21 -9.05 -26.77
N LEU A 20 -12.00 -9.02 -28.09
CA LEU A 20 -11.90 -7.79 -28.86
C LEU A 20 -13.23 -7.02 -28.86
N LEU A 21 -14.37 -7.70 -28.94
CA LEU A 21 -15.70 -7.08 -28.85
C LEU A 21 -15.99 -6.50 -27.46
N GLU A 22 -15.59 -7.20 -26.39
CA GLU A 22 -15.86 -6.77 -25.01
C GLU A 22 -14.89 -5.67 -24.53
N ARG A 23 -13.59 -5.82 -24.82
CA ARG A 23 -12.51 -4.99 -24.24
C ARG A 23 -11.76 -4.13 -25.26
N GLY A 24 -11.98 -4.33 -26.56
CA GLY A 24 -11.25 -3.64 -27.62
C GLY A 24 -9.83 -4.19 -27.89
N PHE A 25 -9.44 -5.30 -27.28
CA PHE A 25 -8.11 -5.92 -27.44
C PHE A 25 -8.22 -7.43 -27.64
N THR A 26 -7.32 -8.03 -28.44
CA THR A 26 -7.12 -9.49 -28.43
C THR A 26 -6.38 -9.96 -27.17
N LYS A 27 -6.37 -11.26 -26.85
CA LYS A 27 -5.62 -11.78 -25.70
C LYS A 27 -4.13 -11.46 -25.77
N GLU A 28 -3.54 -11.55 -26.95
CA GLU A 28 -2.13 -11.20 -27.14
C GLU A 28 -1.89 -9.71 -26.91
N GLN A 29 -2.75 -8.85 -27.47
CA GLN A 29 -2.65 -7.40 -27.26
C GLN A 29 -2.83 -7.02 -25.80
N GLU A 30 -3.74 -7.66 -25.07
CA GLU A 30 -3.92 -7.46 -23.63
C GLU A 30 -2.65 -7.86 -22.86
N LYS A 31 -2.04 -9.02 -23.17
CA LYS A 31 -0.76 -9.43 -22.56
C LYS A 31 0.34 -8.38 -22.78
N TYR A 32 0.47 -7.87 -24.00
CA TYR A 32 1.45 -6.81 -24.30
C TYR A 32 1.10 -5.48 -23.62
N ALA A 33 -0.17 -5.11 -23.55
CA ALA A 33 -0.62 -3.91 -22.85
C ALA A 33 -0.31 -3.99 -21.35
N ILE A 34 -0.61 -5.12 -20.70
CA ILE A 34 -0.27 -5.38 -19.30
C ILE A 34 1.25 -5.31 -19.10
N TRP A 35 2.02 -5.94 -19.99
CA TRP A 35 3.48 -5.87 -19.93
C TRP A 35 4.00 -4.43 -20.02
N MET A 36 3.53 -3.65 -21.00
CA MET A 36 3.89 -2.24 -21.17
C MET A 36 3.51 -1.39 -19.95
N GLN A 37 2.31 -1.61 -19.39
CA GLN A 37 1.85 -0.94 -18.18
C GLN A 37 2.74 -1.28 -16.98
N ASN A 38 3.14 -2.54 -16.82
CA ASN A 38 4.03 -2.98 -15.75
C ASN A 38 5.44 -2.38 -15.91
N VAL A 39 5.99 -2.35 -17.13
CA VAL A 39 7.27 -1.69 -17.42
C VAL A 39 7.19 -0.20 -17.10
N TYR A 40 6.12 0.48 -17.48
CA TYR A 40 5.90 1.89 -17.18
C TYR A 40 5.81 2.16 -15.67
N ARG A 41 4.95 1.40 -14.95
CA ARG A 41 4.82 1.46 -13.49
C ARG A 41 6.16 1.20 -12.80
N GLY A 42 6.91 0.19 -13.23
CA GLY A 42 8.24 -0.13 -12.71
C GLY A 42 9.26 0.99 -12.92
N ARG A 43 9.34 1.58 -14.13
CA ARG A 43 10.21 2.73 -14.41
C ARG A 43 9.89 3.92 -13.52
N ARG A 44 8.60 4.17 -13.30
CA ARG A 44 8.14 5.28 -12.47
C ARG A 44 8.43 5.08 -10.98
N ASN A 45 8.14 3.90 -10.44
CA ASN A 45 8.48 3.53 -9.06
C ASN A 45 9.99 3.66 -8.82
N ARG A 46 10.82 3.25 -9.79
CA ARG A 46 12.29 3.41 -9.69
C ARG A 46 12.72 4.89 -9.63
N ARG A 47 12.11 5.76 -10.44
CA ARG A 47 12.41 7.21 -10.39
C ARG A 47 12.05 7.80 -9.03
N GLN A 48 10.89 7.45 -8.49
CA GLN A 48 10.45 7.89 -7.17
C GLN A 48 11.37 7.37 -6.07
N PHE A 49 11.72 6.09 -6.10
CA PHE A 49 12.67 5.49 -5.17
C PHE A 49 14.04 6.17 -5.20
N LEU A 50 14.59 6.43 -6.39
CA LEU A 50 15.87 7.15 -6.53
C LEU A 50 15.80 8.58 -5.98
N LEU A 51 14.66 9.25 -6.14
CA LEU A 51 14.43 10.57 -5.58
C LEU A 51 14.41 10.54 -4.04
N MET A 52 13.71 9.56 -3.45
CA MET A 52 13.71 9.31 -2.01
C MET A 52 15.12 9.01 -1.49
N VAL A 53 15.87 8.10 -2.12
CA VAL A 53 17.25 7.75 -1.72
C VAL A 53 18.17 8.97 -1.80
N LYS A 54 18.08 9.77 -2.87
CA LYS A 54 18.87 10.99 -3.03
C LYS A 54 18.54 12.00 -1.92
N GLY A 55 17.26 12.19 -1.63
CA GLY A 55 16.79 13.11 -0.60
C GLY A 55 17.22 12.67 0.81
N ALA A 56 17.02 11.41 1.15
CA ALA A 56 17.42 10.83 2.43
C ALA A 56 18.93 10.90 2.67
N ARG A 57 19.75 10.76 1.61
CA ARG A 57 21.20 10.98 1.71
C ARG A 57 21.53 12.42 2.10
N ILE A 58 20.91 13.41 1.45
CA ILE A 58 21.12 14.83 1.76
C ILE A 58 20.67 15.12 3.19
N MET A 59 19.53 14.59 3.61
CA MET A 59 19.02 14.75 4.98
C MET A 59 20.02 14.24 6.02
N ARG A 60 20.58 13.03 5.83
CA ARG A 60 21.55 12.44 6.77
C ARG A 60 22.85 13.24 6.84
N GLU A 61 23.35 13.70 5.71
CA GLU A 61 24.60 14.47 5.62
C GLU A 61 24.44 15.96 5.98
N ALA A 62 23.21 16.45 6.17
CA ALA A 62 22.94 17.89 6.31
C ALA A 62 23.59 18.51 7.55
N GLU A 63 23.61 17.78 8.67
CA GLU A 63 24.20 18.24 9.93
C GLU A 63 25.72 18.33 9.82
N ASP A 64 26.37 17.25 9.41
CA ASP A 64 27.83 17.20 9.27
C ASP A 64 28.34 18.31 8.34
N LYS A 65 27.72 18.44 7.17
CA LYS A 65 28.08 19.46 6.15
C LYS A 65 27.88 20.90 6.60
N TYR A 66 26.93 21.14 7.51
CA TYR A 66 26.73 22.46 8.09
C TYR A 66 27.76 22.73 9.20
N LEU A 67 27.99 21.74 10.07
CA LEU A 67 28.90 21.85 11.21
C LEU A 67 30.37 21.94 10.81
N GLU A 68 30.76 21.41 9.65
CA GLU A 68 32.10 21.63 9.08
C GLU A 68 32.42 23.13 8.96
N HIS A 69 31.45 23.94 8.52
CA HIS A 69 31.63 25.38 8.33
C HIS A 69 30.35 26.21 8.64
N PRO A 70 29.99 26.42 9.93
CA PRO A 70 28.70 27.03 10.32
C PRO A 70 28.50 28.50 9.92
N TYR A 71 29.60 29.22 9.66
CA TYR A 71 29.62 30.65 9.32
C TYR A 71 29.97 30.92 7.85
N ARG A 72 30.03 29.89 7.00
CA ARG A 72 30.43 30.01 5.58
C ARG A 72 29.55 30.95 4.75
N ILE A 73 28.37 31.29 5.27
CA ILE A 73 27.37 32.17 4.65
C ILE A 73 27.90 33.62 4.51
N GLU A 74 28.82 34.04 5.38
CA GLU A 74 29.27 35.44 5.48
C GLU A 74 30.59 35.72 4.75
N THR A 75 31.40 34.69 4.44
CA THR A 75 32.81 34.85 4.11
C THR A 75 33.16 34.77 2.62
N SER A 76 32.30 34.24 1.74
CA SER A 76 32.56 34.28 0.29
C SER A 76 31.28 34.40 -0.53
N ALA A 77 31.19 35.47 -1.33
CA ALA A 77 30.08 35.66 -2.26
C ALA A 77 30.05 34.60 -3.39
N SER A 78 31.13 33.82 -3.54
CA SER A 78 31.34 32.78 -4.57
C SER A 78 30.78 31.41 -4.21
N ASP A 79 30.75 31.03 -2.93
CA ASP A 79 30.51 29.64 -2.54
C ASP A 79 29.05 29.42 -2.17
N LYS A 80 28.25 29.04 -3.17
CA LYS A 80 26.81 28.72 -3.02
C LYS A 80 26.53 27.55 -2.06
N GLU A 81 27.54 26.77 -1.69
CA GLU A 81 27.38 25.57 -0.87
C GLU A 81 27.04 25.87 0.60
N GLY A 82 27.53 26.99 1.16
CA GLY A 82 27.28 27.33 2.57
C GLY A 82 25.80 27.57 2.88
N ILE A 83 25.10 28.32 2.02
CA ILE A 83 23.67 28.59 2.19
C ILE A 83 22.83 27.34 1.94
N VAL A 84 23.22 26.48 0.99
CA VAL A 84 22.53 25.21 0.72
C VAL A 84 22.64 24.28 1.93
N ASN A 85 23.81 24.19 2.55
CA ASN A 85 24.01 23.40 3.77
C ASN A 85 23.21 23.95 4.94
N LEU A 86 23.16 25.29 5.12
CA LEU A 86 22.28 25.91 6.10
C LEU A 86 20.84 25.47 5.87
N CYS A 87 20.28 25.71 4.67
CA CYS A 87 18.90 25.43 4.35
C CYS A 87 18.52 23.95 4.54
N ASN A 88 19.41 23.02 4.16
CA ASN A 88 19.20 21.58 4.39
C ASN A 88 19.23 21.24 5.89
N TYR A 89 20.14 21.84 6.65
CA TYR A 89 20.25 21.62 8.09
C TYR A 89 19.05 22.19 8.85
N VAL A 90 18.58 23.39 8.50
CA VAL A 90 17.37 23.98 9.11
C VAL A 90 16.17 23.07 8.87
N LEU A 91 16.01 22.57 7.63
CA LEU A 91 14.92 21.66 7.31
C LEU A 91 15.02 20.34 8.10
N LYS A 92 16.23 19.79 8.28
CA LYS A 92 16.45 18.62 9.16
C LYS A 92 16.03 18.91 10.59
N LEU A 93 16.45 20.05 11.15
CA LEU A 93 16.14 20.45 12.52
C LEU A 93 14.63 20.59 12.75
N HIS A 94 13.92 21.15 11.78
CA HIS A 94 12.47 21.32 11.82
C HIS A 94 11.73 19.98 11.68
N VAL A 95 12.07 19.19 10.65
CA VAL A 95 11.26 18.04 10.23
C VAL A 95 11.62 16.75 10.97
N ILE A 96 12.89 16.53 11.29
CA ILE A 96 13.39 15.28 11.86
C ILE A 96 13.66 15.44 13.36
N ASP A 97 14.44 16.46 13.72
CA ASP A 97 14.88 16.66 15.10
C ASP A 97 13.81 17.42 15.92
N HIS A 98 12.84 18.04 15.25
CA HIS A 98 11.75 18.84 15.82
C HIS A 98 12.20 19.93 16.82
N ASN A 99 13.38 20.50 16.58
CA ASN A 99 13.95 21.56 17.40
C ASN A 99 13.53 22.94 16.88
N VAL A 100 12.38 23.40 17.36
CA VAL A 100 11.73 24.65 16.92
C VAL A 100 12.62 25.86 17.18
N ASP A 101 13.25 25.96 18.36
CA ASP A 101 14.01 27.15 18.74
C ASP A 101 15.27 27.33 17.88
N LYS A 102 16.02 26.24 17.66
CA LYS A 102 17.16 26.28 16.74
C LYS A 102 16.71 26.54 15.32
N ALA A 103 15.66 25.87 14.86
CA ALA A 103 15.13 26.04 13.51
C ALA A 103 14.73 27.50 13.24
N ARG A 104 14.05 28.16 14.19
CA ARG A 104 13.64 29.57 14.08
C ARG A 104 14.81 30.50 13.78
N THR A 105 15.85 30.45 14.61
CA THR A 105 17.03 31.32 14.45
C THR A 105 17.73 31.12 13.12
N LEU A 106 17.77 29.89 12.61
CA LEU A 106 18.43 29.58 11.35
C LEU A 106 17.53 29.89 10.14
N TYR A 107 16.21 29.74 10.26
CA TYR A 107 15.26 30.20 9.25
C TYR A 107 15.34 31.72 9.07
N ASP A 108 15.38 32.48 10.16
CA ASP A 108 15.55 33.95 10.11
C ASP A 108 16.83 34.31 9.35
N ARG A 109 17.93 33.61 9.62
CA ARG A 109 19.20 33.81 8.90
C ARG A 109 19.07 33.49 7.41
N ALA A 110 18.39 32.40 7.05
CA ALA A 110 18.19 32.00 5.66
C ALA A 110 17.30 32.99 4.89
N VAL A 111 16.21 33.46 5.50
CA VAL A 111 15.29 34.44 4.91
C VAL A 111 15.97 35.80 4.76
N ASN A 112 16.65 36.29 5.80
CA ASN A 112 17.40 37.55 5.73
C ASN A 112 18.47 37.53 4.63
N TYR A 113 19.18 36.40 4.48
CA TYR A 113 20.15 36.23 3.40
C TYR A 113 19.49 36.31 2.01
N MET A 114 18.34 35.64 1.84
CA MET A 114 17.59 35.67 0.58
C MET A 114 17.11 37.08 0.25
N VAL A 115 16.54 37.80 1.22
CA VAL A 115 16.09 39.19 1.06
C VAL A 115 17.25 40.11 0.67
N ASN A 116 18.41 39.98 1.31
CA ASN A 116 19.59 40.79 0.99
C ASN A 116 20.15 40.54 -0.41
N ARG A 117 19.96 39.33 -0.97
CA ARG A 117 20.37 39.00 -2.34
C ARG A 117 19.39 39.52 -3.37
N GLY A 118 18.10 39.57 -3.04
CA GLY A 118 17.03 40.08 -3.91
C GLY A 118 16.11 39.01 -4.53
N PRO A 119 16.62 37.94 -5.18
CA PRO A 119 15.75 36.97 -5.84
C PRO A 119 15.15 35.98 -4.83
N ASP A 120 13.86 35.73 -4.97
CA ASP A 120 13.13 34.75 -4.18
C ASP A 120 13.61 33.32 -4.49
N ASN A 121 13.84 32.56 -3.43
CA ASN A 121 14.14 31.14 -3.50
C ASN A 121 12.97 30.33 -2.99
N ALA A 122 12.34 29.58 -3.90
CA ALA A 122 11.18 28.78 -3.59
C ALA A 122 11.42 27.74 -2.47
N PHE A 123 12.63 27.18 -2.35
CA PHE A 123 12.94 26.23 -1.28
C PHE A 123 12.86 26.87 0.12
N VAL A 124 13.44 28.07 0.26
CA VAL A 124 13.50 28.79 1.54
C VAL A 124 12.10 29.25 1.93
N LEU A 125 11.40 29.90 1.01
CA LEU A 125 10.04 30.38 1.21
C LEU A 125 9.09 29.26 1.64
N ARG A 126 9.09 28.12 0.93
CA ARG A 126 8.21 26.98 1.26
C ARG A 126 8.55 26.33 2.59
N SER A 127 9.83 26.13 2.87
CA SER A 127 10.26 25.53 4.13
C SER A 127 9.91 26.42 5.32
N PHE A 128 10.03 27.74 5.14
CA PHE A 128 9.66 28.72 6.15
C PHE A 128 8.13 28.81 6.31
N ALA A 129 7.37 28.80 5.22
CA ALA A 129 5.90 28.77 5.25
C ALA A 129 5.35 27.56 6.04
N ILE A 130 5.88 26.35 5.79
CA ILE A 130 5.49 25.16 6.56
C ILE A 130 5.87 25.31 8.03
N PHE A 131 7.05 25.86 8.32
CA PHE A 131 7.50 26.09 9.69
C PHE A 131 6.54 27.02 10.44
N LEU A 132 6.17 28.15 9.83
CA LEU A 132 5.22 29.12 10.40
C LEU A 132 3.83 28.51 10.61
N CYS A 133 3.32 27.72 9.67
CA CYS A 133 2.09 26.96 9.84
C CYS A 133 2.18 25.98 11.03
N GLY A 134 3.32 25.27 11.13
CA GLY A 134 3.53 24.24 12.13
C GLY A 134 3.66 24.77 13.55
N THR A 135 4.07 26.04 13.71
CA THR A 135 4.19 26.71 15.01
C THR A 135 3.06 27.69 15.31
N LEU A 136 2.23 28.03 14.32
CA LEU A 136 1.19 29.08 14.38
C LEU A 136 1.75 30.43 14.84
N GLU A 137 2.91 30.81 14.30
CA GLU A 137 3.55 32.10 14.61
C GLU A 137 3.02 33.26 13.76
N ASP A 138 2.39 32.98 12.61
CA ASP A 138 1.90 33.97 11.66
C ASP A 138 0.49 33.63 11.15
N ASP A 139 -0.19 34.64 10.63
CA ASP A 139 -1.50 34.52 10.00
C ASP A 139 -1.41 33.75 8.67
N PHE A 140 -2.46 32.98 8.36
CA PHE A 140 -2.52 32.20 7.12
C PHE A 140 -2.38 33.06 5.85
N ASP A 141 -2.82 34.32 5.86
CA ASP A 141 -2.68 35.22 4.71
C ASP A 141 -1.20 35.51 4.39
N ALA A 142 -0.37 35.76 5.41
CA ALA A 142 1.06 35.96 5.25
C ALA A 142 1.75 34.67 4.76
N ILE A 143 1.32 33.52 5.28
CA ILE A 143 1.85 32.22 4.85
C ILE A 143 1.51 31.94 3.38
N MET A 144 0.28 32.24 2.96
CA MET A 144 -0.15 32.10 1.57
C MET A 144 0.60 33.05 0.64
N GLU A 145 0.96 34.26 1.09
CA GLU A 145 1.82 35.17 0.32
C GLU A 145 3.22 34.56 0.08
N LEU A 146 3.83 33.94 1.10
CA LEU A 146 5.11 33.24 0.95
C LEU A 146 5.01 32.09 -0.06
N ILE A 147 3.93 31.32 -0.02
CA ILE A 147 3.68 30.21 -0.95
C ILE A 147 3.51 30.75 -2.38
N TYR A 148 2.71 31.80 -2.56
CA TYR A 148 2.51 32.44 -3.85
C TYR A 148 3.83 32.93 -4.46
N ARG A 149 4.67 33.59 -3.68
CA ARG A 149 6.02 34.01 -4.09
C ARG A 149 6.90 32.83 -4.48
N ALA A 150 6.82 31.73 -3.74
CA ALA A 150 7.57 30.52 -4.05
C ALA A 150 7.11 29.88 -5.37
N ASP A 151 5.82 29.88 -5.66
CA ASP A 151 5.25 29.34 -6.89
C ASP A 151 5.64 30.16 -8.13
N ILE A 152 5.76 31.48 -7.99
CA ILE A 152 6.36 32.33 -9.03
C ILE A 152 7.82 31.96 -9.27
N ALA A 153 8.58 31.69 -8.21
CA ALA A 153 10.02 31.37 -8.30
C ALA A 153 10.30 29.95 -8.86
N ASP A 154 9.48 28.94 -8.52
CA ASP A 154 9.57 27.58 -9.08
C ASP A 154 8.17 26.99 -9.32
N PRO A 155 7.57 27.24 -10.50
CA PRO A 155 6.21 26.79 -10.83
C PRO A 155 6.06 25.26 -10.93
N ASN A 156 7.15 24.55 -11.18
CA ASN A 156 7.12 23.09 -11.38
C ASN A 156 7.45 22.31 -10.09
N ASN A 157 7.67 22.99 -8.97
CA ASN A 157 8.00 22.39 -7.67
C ASN A 157 9.21 21.45 -7.68
N LYS A 158 10.09 21.53 -8.69
CA LYS A 158 11.17 20.55 -8.89
C LYS A 158 12.15 20.53 -7.74
N THR A 159 12.40 21.71 -7.16
CA THR A 159 13.32 21.87 -6.02
C THR A 159 12.74 21.27 -4.75
N TYR A 160 11.44 21.42 -4.53
CA TYR A 160 10.77 21.01 -3.30
C TYR A 160 10.39 19.53 -3.27
N LEU A 161 10.25 18.88 -4.43
CA LEU A 161 10.03 17.43 -4.52
C LEU A 161 11.08 16.61 -3.76
N LEU A 162 12.35 17.05 -3.79
CA LEU A 162 13.42 16.36 -3.08
C LEU A 162 13.30 16.51 -1.56
N ALA A 163 12.79 17.65 -1.08
CA ALA A 163 12.50 17.90 0.32
C ALA A 163 11.31 17.04 0.79
N GLU A 164 10.21 17.03 0.03
CA GLU A 164 9.02 16.20 0.31
C GLU A 164 9.41 14.73 0.49
N ALA A 165 10.05 14.14 -0.50
CA ALA A 165 10.38 12.72 -0.49
C ALA A 165 11.53 12.35 0.46
N GLY A 166 12.51 13.24 0.62
CA GLY A 166 13.75 12.97 1.36
C GLY A 166 13.71 13.31 2.84
N PHE A 167 12.94 14.33 3.22
CA PHE A 167 12.86 14.82 4.59
C PHE A 167 11.49 14.48 5.18
N TYR A 168 10.40 15.04 4.66
CA TYR A 168 9.08 14.89 5.27
C TYR A 168 8.56 13.46 5.21
N ARG A 169 8.56 12.84 4.03
CA ARG A 169 8.13 11.45 3.88
C ARG A 169 9.05 10.50 4.64
N GLN A 170 10.37 10.73 4.57
CA GLN A 170 11.32 9.92 5.32
C GLN A 170 11.10 10.03 6.84
N ALA A 171 10.75 11.20 7.36
CA ALA A 171 10.39 11.40 8.77
C ALA A 171 9.24 10.49 9.19
N THR A 172 8.19 10.37 8.36
CA THR A 172 7.06 9.47 8.67
C THR A 172 7.45 7.99 8.66
N LEU A 173 8.45 7.61 7.88
CA LEU A 173 8.97 6.23 7.84
C LEU A 173 9.88 5.94 9.03
N ASP A 174 10.72 6.91 9.40
CA ASP A 174 11.66 6.77 10.52
C ASP A 174 10.92 6.86 11.87
N GLN A 175 9.86 7.68 11.95
CA GLN A 175 9.10 7.97 13.17
C GLN A 175 7.57 7.86 12.93
N PRO A 176 7.03 6.65 12.71
CA PRO A 176 5.62 6.47 12.35
C PRO A 176 4.63 6.83 13.47
N ASN A 177 5.08 6.82 14.73
CA ASN A 177 4.27 7.11 15.91
C ASN A 177 4.47 8.53 16.45
N ASN A 178 5.19 9.40 15.73
CA ASN A 178 5.41 10.78 16.16
C ASN A 178 4.41 11.72 15.46
N ALA A 179 3.56 12.39 16.25
CA ALA A 179 2.57 13.33 15.74
C ALA A 179 3.19 14.47 14.94
N LYS A 180 4.35 15.02 15.38
CA LYS A 180 5.01 16.14 14.70
C LYS A 180 5.52 15.76 13.31
N ALA A 181 6.08 14.57 13.15
CA ALA A 181 6.55 14.08 11.86
C ALA A 181 5.39 13.89 10.88
N LEU A 182 4.28 13.27 11.35
CA LEU A 182 3.06 13.09 10.57
C LEU A 182 2.41 14.42 10.19
N PHE A 183 2.34 15.35 11.14
CA PHE A 183 1.77 16.68 10.95
C PHE A 183 2.59 17.53 9.97
N ASN A 184 3.93 17.56 10.10
CA ASN A 184 4.80 18.25 9.16
C ASN A 184 4.66 17.69 7.74
N TYR A 185 4.44 16.38 7.59
CA TYR A 185 4.16 15.80 6.28
C TYR A 185 2.77 16.18 5.75
N ALA A 186 1.75 16.22 6.60
CA ALA A 186 0.42 16.69 6.23
C ALA A 186 0.45 18.15 5.70
N LEU A 187 1.19 19.04 6.37
CA LEU A 187 1.41 20.42 5.92
C LEU A 187 2.15 20.48 4.57
N CYS A 188 3.17 19.64 4.37
CA CYS A 188 3.86 19.56 3.08
C CYS A 188 2.90 19.15 1.94
N LEU A 189 2.00 18.20 2.21
CA LEU A 189 1.01 17.74 1.23
C LEU A 189 -0.07 18.77 0.96
N GLN A 190 -0.49 19.51 1.99
CA GLN A 190 -1.49 20.58 1.90
C GLN A 190 -1.08 21.70 0.93
N PHE A 191 0.19 22.09 0.91
CA PHE A 191 0.63 23.22 0.07
C PHE A 191 1.29 22.80 -1.25
N PHE A 192 1.87 21.60 -1.32
CA PHE A 192 2.67 21.19 -2.49
C PHE A 192 2.24 19.84 -3.08
N GLY A 193 1.78 18.91 -2.24
CA GLY A 193 1.44 17.55 -2.64
C GLY A 193 2.65 16.64 -2.74
N THR A 194 2.50 15.51 -3.43
CA THR A 194 3.50 14.42 -3.42
C THR A 194 4.14 14.17 -4.78
N CYS A 195 5.42 13.77 -4.76
CA CYS A 195 6.11 13.22 -5.94
C CYS A 195 5.50 11.88 -6.41
N LEU A 196 4.66 11.26 -5.58
CA LEU A 196 4.07 9.96 -5.85
C LEU A 196 2.83 10.02 -6.75
N SER A 197 2.20 11.19 -6.89
CA SER A 197 0.94 11.32 -7.62
C SER A 197 1.11 11.00 -9.12
N ASN A 198 0.08 10.41 -9.72
CA ASN A 198 0.01 10.08 -11.16
C ASN A 198 -0.22 11.31 -12.04
N ARG A 199 -0.30 12.49 -11.44
CA ARG A 199 -0.66 13.73 -12.12
C ARG A 199 0.56 14.26 -12.88
N ALA A 200 0.31 14.94 -14.00
CA ALA A 200 1.35 15.55 -14.82
C ALA A 200 2.04 16.73 -14.09
N GLU A 201 1.32 17.36 -13.17
CA GLU A 201 1.77 18.49 -12.37
C GLU A 201 1.68 18.17 -10.89
N VAL A 202 2.68 18.64 -10.14
CA VAL A 202 2.75 18.52 -8.69
C VAL A 202 1.83 19.58 -8.10
N ARG A 203 0.72 19.14 -7.52
CA ARG A 203 -0.31 19.98 -6.90
C ARG A 203 -0.61 19.45 -5.50
N PRO A 204 -1.11 20.31 -4.59
CA PRO A 204 -1.66 19.88 -3.31
C PRO A 204 -2.47 18.60 -3.40
N ASP A 205 -2.20 17.68 -2.48
CA ASP A 205 -2.90 16.41 -2.37
C ASP A 205 -3.68 16.44 -1.06
N TYR A 206 -4.88 17.04 -1.11
CA TYR A 206 -5.71 17.25 0.07
C TYR A 206 -6.24 15.94 0.62
N GLU A 207 -6.49 14.94 -0.24
CA GLU A 207 -6.92 13.62 0.19
C GLU A 207 -5.84 12.94 1.03
N LEU A 208 -4.60 12.93 0.54
CA LEU A 208 -3.49 12.35 1.29
C LEU A 208 -3.14 13.20 2.53
N ALA A 209 -3.22 14.53 2.44
CA ALA A 209 -2.98 15.42 3.57
C ALA A 209 -3.96 15.13 4.72
N GLU A 210 -5.25 14.98 4.42
CA GLU A 210 -6.28 14.62 5.38
C GLU A 210 -5.97 13.30 6.10
N GLU A 211 -5.51 12.26 5.38
CA GLU A 211 -5.11 11.01 6.02
C GLU A 211 -3.98 11.21 7.05
N TYR A 212 -2.99 12.05 6.74
CA TYR A 212 -1.88 12.31 7.66
C TYR A 212 -2.27 13.23 8.81
N TYR A 213 -3.17 14.19 8.60
CA TYR A 213 -3.78 14.96 9.69
C TYR A 213 -4.51 14.06 10.68
N LEU A 214 -5.33 13.13 10.18
CA LEU A 214 -6.03 12.15 11.00
C LEU A 214 -5.06 11.23 11.75
N LYS A 215 -4.00 10.75 11.10
CA LYS A 215 -2.94 9.96 11.78
C LYS A 215 -2.23 10.75 12.86
N ALA A 216 -1.95 12.04 12.63
CA ALA A 216 -1.32 12.89 13.64
C ALA A 216 -2.25 13.11 14.85
N LEU A 217 -3.54 13.37 14.62
CA LEU A 217 -4.56 13.48 15.67
C LEU A 217 -4.81 12.15 16.41
N GLN A 218 -4.59 11.00 15.77
CA GLN A 218 -4.65 9.70 16.45
C GLN A 218 -3.56 9.57 17.53
N VAL A 219 -2.38 10.14 17.28
CA VAL A 219 -1.28 10.16 18.24
C VAL A 219 -1.50 11.27 19.28
N GLU A 220 -1.87 12.48 18.84
CA GLU A 220 -2.13 13.64 19.71
C GLU A 220 -3.55 14.21 19.48
N SER A 221 -4.53 13.61 20.13
CA SER A 221 -5.96 13.92 19.91
C SER A 221 -6.40 15.32 20.33
N HIS A 222 -5.66 15.97 21.24
CA HIS A 222 -6.01 17.28 21.80
C HIS A 222 -5.13 18.42 21.28
N ASN A 223 -4.31 18.17 20.25
CA ASN A 223 -3.41 19.19 19.73
C ASN A 223 -4.18 20.20 18.86
N LYS A 224 -4.37 21.41 19.40
CA LYS A 224 -5.07 22.51 18.72
C LYS A 224 -4.37 22.97 17.46
N ILE A 225 -3.03 22.95 17.44
CA ILE A 225 -2.23 23.40 16.29
C ILE A 225 -2.53 22.56 15.06
N ILE A 226 -2.60 21.24 15.25
CA ILE A 226 -2.92 20.29 14.19
C ILE A 226 -4.35 20.51 13.71
N LEU A 227 -5.30 20.65 14.64
CA LEU A 227 -6.71 20.83 14.33
C LEU A 227 -7.00 22.14 13.60
N GLU A 228 -6.37 23.25 13.99
CA GLU A 228 -6.54 24.56 13.35
C GLU A 228 -6.02 24.56 11.91
N ASN A 229 -4.81 24.02 11.68
CA ASN A 229 -4.28 23.84 10.33
C ASN A 229 -5.14 22.89 9.49
N PHE A 230 -5.65 21.81 10.08
CA PHE A 230 -6.52 20.86 9.40
C PHE A 230 -7.85 21.51 8.98
N ASN A 231 -8.47 22.27 9.89
CA ASN A 231 -9.70 23.03 9.61
C ASN A 231 -9.48 24.08 8.51
N PHE A 232 -8.36 24.80 8.54
CA PHE A 232 -8.00 25.75 7.50
C PHE A 232 -7.90 25.07 6.14
N MET A 233 -7.22 23.92 6.06
CA MET A 233 -7.11 23.15 4.84
C MET A 233 -8.48 22.72 4.31
N LEU A 234 -9.33 22.14 5.17
CA LEU A 234 -10.65 21.67 4.77
C LEU A 234 -11.53 22.81 4.23
N ARG A 235 -11.63 23.93 4.95
CA ARG A 235 -12.54 25.02 4.59
C ARG A 235 -12.01 25.89 3.46
N ASN A 236 -10.75 26.31 3.54
CA ASN A 236 -10.21 27.36 2.67
C ASN A 236 -9.54 26.79 1.41
N LEU A 237 -8.97 25.58 1.48
CA LEU A 237 -8.21 24.98 0.38
C LEU A 237 -8.98 23.87 -0.34
N LYS A 238 -9.54 22.92 0.41
CA LYS A 238 -10.32 21.79 -0.14
C LYS A 238 -11.76 22.19 -0.46
N GLY A 239 -12.34 23.14 0.27
CA GLY A 239 -13.75 23.54 0.15
C GLY A 239 -14.71 22.46 0.64
N ALA A 240 -14.34 21.75 1.70
CA ALA A 240 -15.17 20.74 2.35
C ALA A 240 -16.18 21.37 3.31
N ASP A 241 -17.37 20.77 3.38
CA ASP A 241 -18.47 21.23 4.24
C ASP A 241 -18.35 20.76 5.70
N TYR A 242 -17.41 19.85 5.97
CA TYR A 242 -17.17 19.27 7.29
C TYR A 242 -15.92 19.87 7.94
N ASP A 243 -15.84 19.78 9.26
CA ASP A 243 -14.65 20.19 9.99
C ASP A 243 -13.72 19.02 10.34
N GLY A 244 -12.52 19.34 10.80
CA GLY A 244 -11.51 18.35 11.14
C GLY A 244 -11.88 17.49 12.34
N TYR A 245 -12.76 17.99 13.22
CA TYR A 245 -13.23 17.22 14.36
C TYR A 245 -14.24 16.15 13.91
N GLU A 246 -15.19 16.51 13.05
CA GLU A 246 -16.14 15.58 12.43
C GLU A 246 -15.39 14.48 11.67
N ALA A 247 -14.44 14.85 10.80
CA ALA A 247 -13.61 13.88 10.08
C ALA A 247 -12.83 12.95 11.02
N PHE A 248 -12.31 13.48 12.13
CA PHE A 248 -11.61 12.67 13.13
C PHE A 248 -12.54 11.71 13.86
N MET A 249 -13.73 12.17 14.26
CA MET A 249 -14.72 11.33 14.95
C MET A 249 -15.23 10.21 14.05
N ASP A 250 -15.52 10.49 12.77
CA ASP A 250 -15.91 9.48 11.80
C ASP A 250 -14.81 8.42 11.63
N ARG A 251 -13.55 8.85 11.56
CA ARG A 251 -12.40 7.94 11.50
C ARG A 251 -12.27 7.05 12.73
N GLN A 252 -12.50 7.60 13.94
CA GLN A 252 -12.48 6.81 15.18
C GLN A 252 -13.62 5.78 15.20
N MET A 253 -14.80 6.18 14.74
CA MET A 253 -15.97 5.29 14.63
C MET A 253 -15.71 4.15 13.64
N GLU A 254 -15.14 4.44 12.47
CA GLU A 254 -14.74 3.43 11.50
C GLU A 254 -13.73 2.44 12.08
N MET A 255 -12.69 2.93 12.77
CA MET A 255 -11.70 2.06 13.40
C MET A 255 -12.32 1.20 14.50
N GLY A 256 -13.23 1.76 15.31
CA GLY A 256 -13.99 1.02 16.31
C GLY A 256 -14.85 -0.09 15.71
N ARG A 257 -15.58 0.22 14.63
CA ARG A 257 -16.37 -0.79 13.88
C ARG A 257 -15.49 -1.86 13.26
N ALA A 258 -14.39 -1.48 12.61
CA ALA A 258 -13.46 -2.44 12.01
C ALA A 258 -12.79 -3.34 13.06
N ALA A 259 -12.46 -2.80 14.24
CA ALA A 259 -11.95 -3.59 15.36
C ALA A 259 -13.01 -4.57 15.87
N HIS A 260 -14.27 -4.13 16.01
CA HIS A 260 -15.37 -4.99 16.39
C HIS A 260 -15.61 -6.10 15.37
N ASP A 261 -15.70 -5.78 14.08
CA ASP A 261 -15.88 -6.74 12.99
C ASP A 261 -14.74 -7.76 12.94
N LYS A 262 -13.50 -7.33 13.22
CA LYS A 262 -12.36 -8.24 13.32
C LYS A 262 -12.52 -9.22 14.48
N VAL A 263 -12.94 -8.76 15.66
CA VAL A 263 -13.20 -9.64 16.81
C VAL A 263 -14.30 -10.64 16.48
N VAL A 264 -15.40 -10.19 15.87
CA VAL A 264 -16.52 -11.05 15.46
C VAL A 264 -16.02 -12.12 14.47
N ARG A 265 -15.25 -11.74 13.44
CA ARG A 265 -14.68 -12.70 12.49
C ARG A 265 -13.74 -13.70 13.17
N GLU A 266 -12.87 -13.26 14.07
CA GLU A 266 -11.97 -14.15 14.82
C GLU A 266 -12.73 -15.10 15.75
N GLU A 267 -13.87 -14.68 16.29
CA GLU A 267 -14.77 -15.55 17.07
C GLU A 267 -15.49 -16.57 16.18
N GLU A 268 -16.02 -16.15 15.03
CA GLU A 268 -16.61 -17.04 14.04
C GLU A 268 -15.60 -18.08 13.52
N GLU A 269 -14.39 -17.64 13.14
CA GLU A 269 -13.31 -18.53 12.73
C GLU A 269 -12.97 -19.55 13.83
N ARG A 270 -12.91 -19.12 15.09
CA ARG A 270 -12.72 -20.03 16.23
C ARG A 270 -13.85 -21.04 16.35
N LEU A 271 -15.11 -20.60 16.23
CA LEU A 271 -16.28 -21.46 16.33
C LEU A 271 -16.31 -22.53 15.23
N TYR A 272 -16.05 -22.12 13.98
CA TYR A 272 -16.14 -23.02 12.81
C TYR A 272 -14.84 -23.80 12.53
N SER A 273 -13.70 -23.43 13.12
CA SER A 273 -12.41 -24.11 12.91
C SER A 273 -12.46 -25.62 13.21
N LYS A 274 -13.03 -26.01 14.35
CA LYS A 274 -13.11 -27.42 14.78
C LYS A 274 -13.99 -28.24 13.83
N PRO A 275 -15.25 -27.84 13.51
CA PRO A 275 -16.05 -28.55 12.51
C PRO A 275 -15.39 -28.63 11.13
N ILE A 276 -14.82 -27.53 10.62
CA ILE A 276 -14.22 -27.47 9.28
C ILE A 276 -13.04 -28.44 9.17
N THR A 277 -12.17 -28.51 10.18
CA THR A 277 -11.03 -29.45 10.17
C THR A 277 -11.48 -30.91 10.16
N VAL A 278 -12.55 -31.25 10.87
CA VAL A 278 -13.16 -32.58 10.86
C VAL A 278 -13.72 -32.91 9.48
N ILE A 279 -14.50 -32.00 8.88
CA ILE A 279 -15.08 -32.18 7.55
C ILE A 279 -13.98 -32.32 6.48
N GLN A 280 -12.97 -31.45 6.50
CA GLN A 280 -11.83 -31.53 5.59
C GLN A 280 -11.08 -32.86 5.72
N ARG A 281 -10.86 -33.35 6.94
CA ARG A 281 -10.24 -34.66 7.19
C ARG A 281 -11.08 -35.79 6.58
N LEU A 282 -12.41 -35.74 6.76
CA LEU A 282 -13.34 -36.72 6.21
C LEU A 282 -13.30 -36.73 4.68
N ILE A 283 -13.36 -35.55 4.04
CA ILE A 283 -13.33 -35.42 2.57
C ILE A 283 -11.99 -35.88 2.00
N ARG A 284 -10.86 -35.46 2.58
CA ARG A 284 -9.53 -35.93 2.15
C ARG A 284 -9.41 -37.45 2.28
N GLY A 285 -9.92 -38.01 3.39
CA GLY A 285 -9.98 -39.45 3.60
C GLY A 285 -10.89 -40.17 2.61
N PHE A 286 -12.00 -39.57 2.19
CA PHE A 286 -12.89 -40.11 1.16
C PHE A 286 -12.21 -40.12 -0.22
N ILE A 287 -11.59 -39.00 -0.61
CA ILE A 287 -10.86 -38.88 -1.88
C ILE A 287 -9.73 -39.90 -1.95
N ALA A 288 -8.93 -40.02 -0.89
CA ALA A 288 -7.83 -40.99 -0.81
C ALA A 288 -8.33 -42.43 -0.89
N ARG A 289 -9.37 -42.80 -0.13
CA ARG A 289 -9.99 -44.14 -0.20
C ARG A 289 -10.50 -44.46 -1.60
N ARG A 290 -11.14 -43.51 -2.27
CA ARG A 290 -11.64 -43.67 -3.64
C ARG A 290 -10.53 -43.75 -4.69
N ALA A 291 -9.39 -43.09 -4.47
CA ALA A 291 -8.23 -43.19 -5.34
C ALA A 291 -7.55 -44.56 -5.22
N VAL A 292 -7.35 -45.04 -3.98
CA VAL A 292 -6.82 -46.40 -3.71
C VAL A 292 -7.75 -47.46 -4.29
N TRP A 293 -9.06 -47.35 -4.01
CA TRP A 293 -10.03 -48.30 -4.55
C TRP A 293 -9.97 -48.40 -6.08
N ARG A 294 -9.91 -47.26 -6.79
CA ARG A 294 -9.80 -47.24 -8.25
C ARG A 294 -8.56 -47.97 -8.76
N LEU A 295 -7.39 -47.68 -8.19
CA LEU A 295 -6.13 -48.33 -8.56
C LEU A 295 -6.21 -49.84 -8.34
N VAL A 296 -6.77 -50.28 -7.22
CA VAL A 296 -6.89 -51.71 -6.90
C VAL A 296 -7.91 -52.39 -7.83
N THR A 297 -9.04 -51.77 -8.15
CA THR A 297 -10.03 -52.34 -9.09
C THR A 297 -9.56 -52.34 -10.55
N GLU A 298 -8.63 -51.47 -10.92
CA GLU A 298 -8.01 -51.49 -12.24
C GLU A 298 -6.97 -52.62 -12.37
N GLU A 299 -6.33 -53.01 -11.27
CA GLU A 299 -5.29 -54.04 -11.23
C GLU A 299 -5.82 -55.45 -10.91
N TRP A 300 -6.88 -55.55 -10.10
CA TRP A 300 -7.40 -56.83 -9.59
C TRP A 300 -8.82 -57.09 -10.12
N GLU A 301 -8.97 -58.21 -10.83
CA GLU A 301 -10.25 -58.70 -11.33
C GLU A 301 -10.84 -59.75 -10.38
N VAL A 302 -12.17 -59.74 -10.22
CA VAL A 302 -12.90 -60.75 -9.45
C VAL A 302 -13.30 -61.87 -10.39
N CYS A 303 -12.82 -63.07 -10.10
CA CYS A 303 -13.15 -64.27 -10.85
C CYS A 303 -13.92 -65.24 -9.94
N LEU A 304 -14.85 -65.99 -10.51
CA LEU A 304 -15.64 -66.98 -9.78
C LEU A 304 -15.03 -68.35 -10.05
N ASP A 305 -14.76 -69.11 -8.99
CA ASP A 305 -14.27 -70.48 -9.13
C ASP A 305 -15.46 -71.44 -9.32
N ASP A 306 -15.48 -72.15 -10.46
CA ASP A 306 -16.60 -72.99 -10.88
C ASP A 306 -16.77 -74.26 -10.01
N ASP A 307 -15.70 -74.70 -9.31
CA ASP A 307 -15.74 -75.89 -8.46
C ASP A 307 -16.15 -75.59 -7.00
N SER A 308 -15.81 -74.41 -6.47
CA SER A 308 -16.09 -74.03 -5.08
C SER A 308 -17.20 -72.96 -4.93
N GLY A 309 -17.63 -72.34 -6.02
CA GLY A 309 -18.60 -71.23 -6.01
C GLY A 309 -18.10 -69.98 -5.26
N THR A 310 -16.79 -69.91 -4.97
CA THR A 310 -16.18 -68.85 -4.17
C THR A 310 -15.40 -67.89 -5.07
N ASN A 311 -15.46 -66.60 -4.78
CA ASN A 311 -14.73 -65.59 -5.56
C ASN A 311 -13.23 -65.61 -5.21
N TYR A 312 -12.37 -65.58 -6.23
CA TYR A 312 -10.94 -65.32 -6.10
C TYR A 312 -10.55 -64.04 -6.86
N TYR A 313 -9.42 -63.43 -6.48
CA TYR A 313 -8.93 -62.18 -7.07
C TYR A 313 -7.66 -62.44 -7.88
N TYR A 314 -7.66 -62.00 -9.14
CA TYR A 314 -6.56 -62.16 -10.08
C TYR A 314 -5.95 -60.80 -10.45
N SER A 315 -4.62 -60.65 -10.34
CA SER A 315 -3.93 -59.44 -10.78
C SER A 315 -3.56 -59.49 -12.25
N THR A 316 -4.03 -58.53 -13.03
CA THR A 316 -3.70 -58.40 -14.45
C THR A 316 -2.27 -57.92 -14.70
N PHE A 317 -1.64 -57.29 -13.71
CA PHE A 317 -0.29 -56.74 -13.81
C PHE A 317 0.80 -57.70 -13.33
N SER A 318 0.59 -58.38 -12.19
CA SER A 318 1.58 -59.30 -11.60
C SER A 318 1.36 -60.77 -11.96
N GLY A 319 0.14 -61.14 -12.39
CA GLY A 319 -0.24 -62.53 -12.65
C GLY A 319 -0.53 -63.35 -11.38
N ASP A 320 -0.50 -62.72 -10.19
CA ASP A 320 -0.74 -63.39 -8.92
C ASP A 320 -2.24 -63.62 -8.68
N THR A 321 -2.59 -64.82 -8.16
CA THR A 321 -3.93 -65.17 -7.68
C THR A 321 -3.97 -65.20 -6.16
N ARG A 322 -5.05 -64.65 -5.58
CA ARG A 322 -5.29 -64.71 -4.14
C ARG A 322 -6.77 -64.94 -3.85
N TRP A 323 -7.05 -65.66 -2.76
CA TRP A 323 -8.42 -65.90 -2.29
C TRP A 323 -8.91 -64.80 -1.34
N ASP A 324 -7.99 -64.09 -0.68
CA ASP A 324 -8.30 -62.94 0.17
C ASP A 324 -8.39 -61.65 -0.63
N ALA A 325 -9.34 -60.77 -0.28
CA ALA A 325 -9.52 -59.49 -0.96
C ALA A 325 -8.26 -58.60 -0.83
N PRO A 326 -7.74 -58.04 -1.95
CA PRO A 326 -6.56 -57.17 -1.91
C PRO A 326 -6.83 -55.91 -1.08
N PHE A 327 -5.78 -55.41 -0.41
CA PHE A 327 -5.89 -54.23 0.45
C PHE A 327 -6.40 -53.03 -0.36
N GLY A 328 -7.57 -52.51 0.03
CA GLY A 328 -8.23 -51.40 -0.64
C GLY A 328 -9.44 -51.77 -1.50
N PHE A 329 -9.67 -53.04 -1.80
CA PHE A 329 -10.82 -53.51 -2.58
C PHE A 329 -12.15 -53.23 -1.87
N ASN A 330 -12.18 -53.35 -0.54
CA ASN A 330 -13.34 -53.06 0.31
C ASN A 330 -13.52 -51.56 0.65
N LEU A 331 -12.69 -50.66 0.11
CA LEU A 331 -12.80 -49.21 0.33
C LEU A 331 -13.74 -48.51 -0.66
N GLY A 332 -14.36 -49.29 -1.56
CA GLY A 332 -15.32 -48.81 -2.55
C GLY A 332 -16.60 -48.23 -1.93
N PRO A 333 -17.45 -47.57 -2.73
CA PRO A 333 -18.73 -47.08 -2.26
C PRO A 333 -19.55 -48.26 -1.72
N GLN A 334 -19.89 -48.20 -0.42
CA GLN A 334 -20.84 -49.12 0.18
C GLN A 334 -22.21 -48.90 -0.48
N ALA A 335 -23.02 -49.96 -0.56
CA ALA A 335 -24.40 -49.85 -1.03
C ALA A 335 -25.11 -48.72 -0.28
N PRO A 336 -25.96 -47.91 -0.95
CA PRO A 336 -26.68 -46.84 -0.29
C PRO A 336 -27.42 -47.44 0.92
N VAL A 337 -27.15 -46.89 2.10
CA VAL A 337 -27.91 -47.21 3.30
C VAL A 337 -29.34 -46.76 3.00
N GLU A 338 -30.31 -47.67 3.10
CA GLU A 338 -31.72 -47.29 3.07
C GLU A 338 -31.95 -46.32 4.22
N ILE A 339 -32.08 -45.04 3.90
CA ILE A 339 -32.45 -44.02 4.87
C ILE A 339 -33.95 -44.23 5.07
N GLU A 340 -34.34 -44.85 6.19
CA GLU A 340 -35.73 -44.79 6.66
C GLU A 340 -36.10 -43.31 6.80
N THR A 341 -36.86 -42.81 5.84
CA THR A 341 -37.51 -41.52 5.93
C THR A 341 -38.53 -41.63 7.05
N TRP A 342 -38.22 -41.07 8.21
CA TRP A 342 -39.23 -40.81 9.23
C TRP A 342 -40.17 -39.76 8.63
N ASP A 343 -41.30 -40.23 8.10
CA ASP A 343 -42.43 -39.37 7.80
C ASP A 343 -42.86 -38.75 9.14
N ASN A 344 -42.53 -37.47 9.33
CA ASN A 344 -43.06 -36.67 10.42
C ASN A 344 -44.54 -36.39 10.13
N THR A 345 -45.38 -37.37 10.42
CA THR A 345 -46.81 -37.19 10.62
C THR A 345 -47.09 -37.17 12.12
N GLU A 346 -47.04 -35.97 12.70
CA GLU A 346 -47.92 -35.51 13.78
C GLU A 346 -47.84 -33.98 13.94
#